data_AF-A0A920M4B0-F1
#
_entry.id   AF-A0A920M4B0-F1
#
_cell.length_a   1.000
_cell.length_b   1.000
_cell.length_c   1.000
_cell.angle_alpha   90.00
_cell.angle_beta   90.00
_cell.angle_gamma   90.00
#
_symmetry.space_group_name_H-M   'P 1'
#
loop_
_entity.id
_entity.type
_entity.pdbx_description
1 polymer ?
#
loop_
_entity_poly.entity_id
_entity_poly.type
_entity_poly.pdbx_seq_one_letter_code
_entity_poly.pdbx_strand_id
1 'polypeptide(L)'
;MAQESKEKVQRELDFAIVDEVDNILIDEARTPLIISGPAPDKSQDYKKFSKIASKLKLEDDYQVDAKRQSIALTEVGIDKVEKNLKIDNLYAEENQIYSHLLENAIKAENFYFKKINM
;
A
#
# COMPACT_ATOMS: atom_id res chain seq x y z
N MET A 1 7.63 -13.14 8.21
CA MET A 1 6.58 -14.09 8.63
C MET A 1 6.66 -15.29 7.71
N ALA A 2 6.35 -16.49 8.19
CA ALA A 2 6.35 -17.70 7.37
C ALA A 2 5.36 -17.54 6.20
N GLN A 3 5.85 -17.64 4.98
CA GLN A 3 5.02 -17.67 3.76
C GLN A 3 4.55 -19.09 3.45
N GLU A 4 5.38 -20.08 3.77
CA GLU A 4 5.06 -21.49 3.62
C GLU A 4 4.89 -22.21 4.96
N SER A 5 4.09 -23.28 4.99
CA SER A 5 3.87 -24.05 6.21
C SER A 5 5.16 -24.65 6.80
N LYS A 6 6.13 -24.99 5.94
CA LYS A 6 7.43 -25.53 6.34
C LYS A 6 8.34 -24.52 7.06
N GLU A 7 8.03 -23.23 6.95
CA GLU A 7 8.80 -22.14 7.58
C GLU A 7 8.29 -21.80 8.98
N LYS A 8 7.16 -22.38 9.41
CA LYS A 8 6.65 -22.22 10.78
C LYS A 8 7.55 -22.95 11.77
N VAL A 9 8.00 -22.24 12.80
CA VAL A 9 8.86 -22.79 13.86
C VAL A 9 8.08 -23.34 15.06
N GLN A 10 6.82 -22.95 15.21
CA GLN A 10 5.93 -23.43 16.26
C GLN A 10 5.00 -24.53 15.73
N ARG A 11 4.73 -25.52 16.59
CA ARG A 11 3.68 -26.54 16.45
C ARG A 11 2.42 -26.11 17.23
N GLU A 12 1.43 -27.01 17.35
CA GLU A 12 0.25 -26.77 18.21
C GLU A 12 0.63 -26.46 19.66
N LEU A 13 -0.13 -25.57 20.29
CA LEU A 13 0.12 -25.04 21.64
C LEU A 13 -0.79 -25.78 22.64
N ASP A 14 -0.27 -26.82 23.29
CA ASP A 14 -1.09 -27.72 24.13
C ASP A 14 -1.23 -27.25 25.58
N PHE A 15 -0.12 -26.82 26.18
CA PHE A 15 -0.05 -26.46 27.60
C PHE A 15 1.13 -25.54 27.88
N ALA A 16 0.96 -24.59 28.80
CA ALA A 16 2.01 -23.72 29.29
C ALA A 16 1.85 -23.50 30.79
N ILE A 17 2.96 -23.53 31.52
CA ILE A 17 3.05 -23.02 32.89
C ILE A 17 3.73 -21.66 32.79
N VAL A 18 3.07 -20.63 33.29
CA VAL A 18 3.57 -19.27 33.29
C VAL A 18 3.96 -18.94 34.72
N ASP A 19 5.26 -18.77 34.95
CA ASP A 19 5.78 -18.26 36.21
C ASP A 19 5.51 -16.75 36.30
N GLU A 20 5.35 -16.22 37.52
CA GLU A 20 5.05 -14.80 37.77
C GLU A 20 3.84 -14.30 36.93
N VAL A 21 2.71 -15.00 37.08
CA VAL A 21 1.53 -14.86 36.20
C VAL A 21 0.93 -13.45 36.19
N ASP A 22 1.02 -12.72 37.30
CA ASP A 22 0.60 -11.33 37.40
C ASP A 22 1.48 -10.41 36.56
N ASN A 23 2.81 -10.57 36.63
CA ASN A 23 3.72 -9.77 35.82
C ASN A 23 3.50 -10.00 34.32
N ILE A 24 3.31 -11.25 33.88
CA ILE A 24 3.17 -11.57 32.45
C ILE A 24 1.75 -11.27 31.93
N LEU A 25 0.70 -11.75 32.60
CA LEU A 25 -0.68 -11.68 32.08
C LEU A 25 -1.43 -10.41 32.49
N ILE A 26 -0.90 -9.62 33.43
CA ILE A 26 -1.50 -8.34 33.83
C ILE A 26 -0.60 -7.19 33.40
N ASP A 27 0.66 -7.16 33.83
CA ASP A 27 1.50 -5.98 33.64
C ASP A 27 2.07 -5.86 32.22
N GLU A 28 2.75 -6.90 31.72
CA GLU A 28 3.35 -6.93 30.38
C GLU A 28 2.28 -6.97 29.28
N ALA A 29 1.17 -7.68 29.51
CA ALA A 29 0.06 -7.80 28.56
C ALA A 29 -0.62 -6.46 28.21
N ARG A 30 -0.37 -5.38 28.98
CA ARG A 30 -0.84 -4.02 28.63
C ARG A 30 -0.16 -3.45 27.39
N THR A 31 1.04 -3.92 27.06
CA THR A 31 1.76 -3.51 25.85
C THR A 31 1.69 -4.62 24.82
N PRO A 32 1.14 -4.38 23.62
CA PRO A 32 1.03 -5.43 22.61
C PRO A 32 2.42 -5.86 22.12
N LEU A 33 2.55 -7.16 21.80
CA LEU A 33 3.72 -7.67 21.09
C LEU A 33 3.68 -7.19 19.63
N ILE A 34 4.67 -6.39 19.23
CA ILE A 34 4.76 -5.82 17.88
C ILE A 34 6.01 -6.35 17.17
N ILE A 35 5.82 -6.92 15.97
CA ILE A 35 6.92 -7.18 15.04
C ILE A 35 7.03 -5.97 14.13
N SER A 36 8.08 -5.17 14.30
CA SER A 36 8.42 -4.06 13.42
C SER A 36 9.65 -4.40 12.57
N GLY A 37 9.83 -3.67 11.48
CA GLY A 37 10.98 -3.80 10.60
C GLY A 37 11.22 -2.50 9.85
N PRO A 38 12.42 -2.31 9.27
CA PRO A 38 12.71 -1.15 8.47
C PRO A 38 11.76 -1.10 7.26
N ALA A 39 11.20 0.08 7.00
CA ALA A 39 10.45 0.30 5.78
C ALA A 39 11.44 0.36 4.59
N PRO A 40 11.16 -0.33 3.47
CA PRO A 40 11.98 -0.18 2.28
C PRO A 40 11.89 1.27 1.76
N ASP A 41 13.04 1.82 1.35
CA ASP A 41 13.06 3.15 0.75
C ASP A 41 12.40 3.14 -0.64
N LYS A 42 11.23 3.78 -0.73
CA LYS A 42 10.47 3.96 -1.98
C LYS A 42 10.47 5.41 -2.47
N SER A 43 11.36 6.26 -1.95
CA SER A 43 11.35 7.70 -2.22
C SER A 43 11.47 8.04 -3.71
N GLN A 44 12.25 7.27 -4.46
CA GLN A 44 12.40 7.47 -5.90
C GLN A 44 11.11 7.09 -6.65
N ASP A 45 10.47 6.00 -6.26
CA ASP A 45 9.23 5.55 -6.87
C ASP A 45 8.10 6.54 -6.63
N TYR A 46 7.93 7.04 -5.39
CA TYR A 46 6.93 8.08 -5.11
C TYR A 46 7.13 9.32 -6.00
N LYS A 47 8.37 9.78 -6.18
CA LYS A 47 8.69 10.90 -7.08
C LYS A 47 8.40 10.57 -8.54
N LYS A 48 8.68 9.34 -8.98
CA LYS A 48 8.39 8.87 -10.34
C LYS A 48 6.88 8.85 -10.60
N PHE A 49 6.10 8.24 -9.72
CA PHE A 49 4.65 8.12 -9.89
C PHE A 49 3.92 9.45 -9.75
N SER A 50 4.38 10.37 -8.90
CA SER A 50 3.88 11.75 -8.89
C SER A 50 4.10 12.47 -10.24
N LYS A 51 5.26 12.29 -10.87
CA LYS A 51 5.52 12.84 -12.22
C LYS A 51 4.67 12.20 -13.32
N ILE A 52 4.26 10.95 -13.14
CA ILE A 52 3.37 10.25 -14.08
C ILE A 52 1.95 10.75 -13.88
N ALA A 53 1.45 10.76 -12.63
CA ALA A 53 0.11 11.22 -12.28
C ALA A 53 -0.17 12.65 -12.77
N SER A 54 0.76 13.59 -12.56
CA SER A 54 0.64 14.98 -13.04
C SER A 54 0.54 15.15 -14.56
N LYS A 55 0.85 14.11 -15.35
CA LYS A 55 0.65 14.10 -16.81
C LYS A 55 -0.67 13.49 -17.24
N LEU A 56 -1.41 12.88 -16.31
CA LEU A 56 -2.73 12.32 -16.55
C LEU A 56 -3.79 13.42 -16.44
N LYS A 57 -4.81 13.33 -17.28
CA LYS A 57 -5.91 14.27 -17.36
C LYS A 57 -7.17 13.67 -16.75
N LEU A 58 -7.84 14.45 -15.91
CA LEU A 58 -9.15 14.13 -15.38
C LEU A 58 -10.16 13.98 -16.54
N GLU A 59 -11.10 13.05 -16.40
CA GLU A 59 -12.09 12.60 -17.39
C GLU A 59 -11.52 11.81 -18.58
N ASP A 60 -10.36 12.18 -19.11
CA ASP A 60 -9.73 11.48 -20.25
C ASP A 60 -8.99 10.21 -19.79
N ASP A 61 -8.06 10.35 -18.85
CA ASP A 61 -7.17 9.27 -18.41
C ASP A 61 -7.68 8.60 -17.11
N TYR A 62 -8.46 9.31 -16.30
CA TYR A 62 -9.06 8.79 -15.08
C TYR A 62 -10.31 9.56 -14.65
N GLN A 63 -11.16 8.90 -13.88
CA GLN A 63 -12.37 9.45 -13.26
C GLN A 63 -12.23 9.48 -11.74
N VAL A 64 -12.92 10.44 -11.11
CA VAL A 64 -12.86 10.67 -9.66
C VAL A 64 -14.26 10.58 -9.07
N ASP A 65 -14.43 9.72 -8.07
CA ASP A 65 -15.63 9.73 -7.21
C ASP A 65 -15.31 10.50 -5.93
N ALA A 66 -15.77 11.75 -5.88
CA ALA A 66 -15.54 12.64 -4.74
C ALA A 66 -16.27 12.19 -3.46
N LYS A 67 -17.39 11.45 -3.58
CA LYS A 67 -18.13 10.96 -2.41
C LYS A 67 -17.40 9.78 -1.75
N ARG A 68 -16.81 8.91 -2.56
CA ARG A 68 -16.08 7.72 -2.11
C ARG A 68 -14.57 7.93 -1.96
N GLN A 69 -14.08 9.10 -2.35
CA GLN A 69 -12.64 9.41 -2.45
C GLN A 69 -11.86 8.34 -3.24
N SER A 70 -12.46 7.84 -4.32
CA SER A 70 -11.90 6.79 -5.16
C SER A 70 -11.60 7.30 -6.58
N ILE A 71 -10.72 6.58 -7.27
CA ILE A 71 -10.28 6.90 -8.62
C ILE A 71 -10.42 5.64 -9.48
N ALA A 72 -10.81 5.82 -10.73
CA ALA A 72 -10.83 4.76 -11.73
C ALA A 72 -10.05 5.22 -12.96
N LEU A 73 -9.06 4.45 -13.39
CA LEU A 73 -8.35 4.72 -14.65
C LEU A 73 -9.26 4.33 -15.82
N THR A 74 -9.19 5.10 -16.91
CA THR A 74 -9.78 4.71 -18.19
C THR A 74 -8.81 3.80 -18.95
N GLU A 75 -9.28 3.10 -19.98
CA GLU A 75 -8.40 2.30 -20.87
C GLU A 75 -7.29 3.17 -21.47
N VAL A 76 -7.60 4.40 -21.87
CA VAL A 76 -6.64 5.37 -22.39
C VAL A 76 -5.58 5.73 -21.35
N GLY A 77 -5.99 5.93 -20.09
CA GLY A 77 -5.08 6.20 -18.99
C GLY A 77 -4.16 5.02 -18.68
N ILE A 78 -4.68 3.80 -18.72
CA ILE A 78 -3.91 2.56 -18.53
C ILE A 78 -2.83 2.46 -19.61
N ASP A 79 -3.20 2.53 -20.89
CA ASP A 79 -2.27 2.48 -22.02
C ASP A 79 -1.14 3.52 -21.91
N LYS A 80 -1.50 4.74 -21.48
CA LYS A 80 -0.57 5.86 -21.36
C LYS A 80 0.44 5.62 -20.23
N VAL A 81 -0.01 5.05 -19.11
CA VAL A 81 0.84 4.67 -17.98
C VAL A 81 1.77 3.52 -18.37
N GLU A 82 1.23 2.48 -19.00
CA GLU A 82 2.00 1.31 -19.44
C GLU A 82 3.12 1.70 -20.41
N LYS A 83 2.82 2.56 -21.39
CA LYS A 83 3.83 3.14 -22.29
C LYS A 83 4.89 3.96 -21.55
N ASN A 84 4.50 4.71 -20.50
CA ASN A 84 5.44 5.51 -19.71
C ASN A 84 6.38 4.62 -18.88
N LEU A 85 5.83 3.56 -18.29
CA LEU A 85 6.54 2.60 -17.46
C LEU A 85 7.30 1.54 -18.27
N LYS A 86 6.97 1.40 -19.57
CA LYS A 86 7.48 0.35 -20.48
C LYS A 86 7.16 -1.05 -19.96
N ILE A 87 5.91 -1.25 -19.56
CA ILE A 87 5.37 -2.54 -19.10
C ILE A 87 4.20 -2.93 -20.00
N ASP A 88 3.92 -4.24 -20.07
CA ASP A 88 2.86 -4.76 -20.92
C ASP A 88 1.48 -4.73 -20.25
N ASN A 89 1.44 -4.87 -18.91
CA ASN A 89 0.19 -4.87 -18.15
C ASN A 89 0.41 -4.29 -16.74
N LEU A 90 -0.24 -3.17 -16.45
CA LEU A 90 -0.18 -2.49 -15.14
C LEU A 90 -0.75 -3.35 -14.00
N TYR A 91 -1.68 -4.26 -14.30
CA TYR A 91 -2.37 -5.10 -13.32
C TYR A 91 -1.79 -6.52 -13.21
N ALA A 92 -0.64 -6.78 -13.84
CA ALA A 92 0.11 -8.02 -13.64
C ALA A 92 0.60 -8.14 -12.19
N GLU A 93 0.83 -9.36 -11.71
CA GLU A 93 1.18 -9.65 -10.31
C GLU A 93 2.49 -8.95 -9.91
N GLU A 94 3.46 -8.93 -10.80
CA GLU A 94 4.74 -8.24 -10.65
C GLU A 94 4.62 -6.70 -10.55
N ASN A 95 3.51 -6.13 -11.05
CA ASN A 95 3.28 -4.69 -11.14
C ASN A 95 2.27 -4.17 -10.11
N GLN A 96 1.78 -5.01 -9.18
CA GLN A 96 0.82 -4.60 -8.14
C GLN A 96 1.29 -3.38 -7.34
N ILE A 97 2.59 -3.28 -7.05
CA ILE A 97 3.14 -2.13 -6.34
C ILE A 97 3.00 -0.85 -7.19
N TYR A 98 3.17 -0.93 -8.50
CA TYR A 98 3.07 0.21 -9.41
C TYR A 98 1.65 0.73 -9.55
N SER A 99 0.66 -0.16 -9.66
CA SER A 99 -0.75 0.25 -9.69
C SER A 99 -1.15 0.95 -8.40
N HIS A 100 -0.75 0.43 -7.24
CA HIS A 100 -0.97 1.08 -5.95
C HIS A 100 -0.28 2.45 -5.82
N LEU A 101 0.99 2.56 -6.24
CA LEU A 101 1.73 3.82 -6.18
C LEU A 101 1.12 4.89 -7.09
N LEU A 102 0.67 4.49 -8.29
CA LEU A 102 -0.03 5.37 -9.20
C LEU A 102 -1.35 5.87 -8.62
N GLU A 103 -2.20 4.96 -8.13
CA GLU A 103 -3.50 5.31 -7.56
C GLU A 103 -3.33 6.28 -6.38
N ASN A 104 -2.35 6.03 -5.51
CA ASN A 104 -2.01 6.92 -4.41
C ASN A 104 -1.54 8.30 -4.90
N ALA A 105 -0.74 8.37 -5.96
CA ALA A 105 -0.29 9.63 -6.53
C ALA A 105 -1.46 10.45 -7.11
N ILE A 106 -2.38 9.81 -7.84
CA ILE A 106 -3.55 10.51 -8.40
C ILE A 106 -4.50 10.93 -7.26
N LYS A 107 -4.71 10.09 -6.23
CA LYS A 107 -5.50 10.43 -5.03
C LYS A 107 -4.90 11.61 -4.28
N ALA A 108 -3.59 11.62 -4.10
CA ALA A 108 -2.84 12.74 -3.53
C ALA A 108 -3.15 14.06 -4.25
N GLU A 109 -3.01 14.10 -5.57
CA GLU A 109 -3.24 15.31 -6.38
C GLU A 109 -4.70 15.79 -6.34
N ASN A 110 -5.67 14.88 -6.25
CA ASN A 110 -7.09 15.23 -6.34
C ASN A 110 -7.76 15.52 -4.99
N PHE A 111 -7.39 14.82 -3.92
CA PHE A 111 -8.11 14.89 -2.63
C PHE A 111 -7.36 15.62 -1.52
N TYR A 112 -6.03 15.63 -1.56
CA TYR A 112 -5.22 16.09 -0.43
C TYR A 112 -4.48 17.39 -0.75
N PHE A 113 -3.72 17.41 -1.86
CA PHE A 113 -2.88 18.57 -2.19
C PHE A 113 -3.66 19.74 -2.82
N LYS A 114 -4.89 19.51 -3.29
CA LYS A 114 -5.76 20.56 -3.84
C LYS A 114 -6.63 21.28 -2.80
N LYS A 115 -6.53 20.94 -1.50
CA LYS A 115 -7.25 21.60 -0.39
C LYS A 115 -6.36 22.57 0.42
N ILE A 116 -5.58 23.40 -0.26
CA ILE A 116 -5.11 24.67 0.28
C ILE A 116 -5.70 25.73 -0.65
N ASN A 117 -6.66 26.50 -0.15
CA ASN A 117 -7.55 27.48 -0.82
C ASN A 117 -8.93 26.93 -1.20
N MET A 118 -9.79 26.80 -0.20
CA MET A 118 -11.18 27.24 -0.31
C MET A 118 -11.63 27.87 1.00
#